data_AF-A0A9W3CVH6-F1
#
_entry.id   AF-A0A9W3CVH6-F1
#
_cell.length_a   1.000
_cell.length_b   1.000
_cell.length_c   1.000
_cell.angle_alpha   90.00
_cell.angle_beta   90.00
_cell.angle_gamma   90.00
#
_symmetry.space_group_name_H-M   'P 1'
#
loop_
_entity.id
_entity.type
_entity.pdbx_description
1 polymer ?
#
loop_
_entity_poly.entity_id
_entity_poly.type
_entity_poly.pdbx_seq_one_letter_code
_entity_poly.pdbx_strand_id
1 'polypeptide(L)'
;MEKPEKRGVIDTWLDKHHSLYTAATRHDFVISILDGSVDLSSFKTWLGQDYLFVREFAPFVANVLIRAGKESGETSDMEVVLGGLASLNDEIEWFKSEGSKWGVDFSTVVAQKANKEYRRFLEGLMSSEVEYGVVMTAFWAIEAVYQESFAHCLENGNKTPGELTGACNRWGNDGFRQYCSSVKNIAERCLENASGEALVEAEDVLVRVLEHEVAFISEAREEAQNAPVLLTKPEAAKDPAQLAKPIQAQVVPAQQTLSTVTLTKDKKRVKEENRREKQSVMSCTTLRCGPELRNSFAALGSIGECR
;
A
#
# COMPACT_ATOMS: atom_id res chain seq x y z
N MET A 1 19.87 -15.20 -31.31
CA MET A 1 18.78 -14.23 -31.55
C MET A 1 17.76 -14.45 -30.46
N GLU A 2 17.84 -13.68 -29.38
CA GLU A 2 16.73 -13.57 -28.43
C GLU A 2 15.52 -13.04 -29.20
N LYS A 3 14.36 -13.66 -29.01
CA LYS A 3 13.11 -13.09 -29.52
C LYS A 3 12.96 -11.70 -28.90
N PRO A 4 12.60 -10.66 -29.66
CA PRO A 4 12.27 -9.38 -29.06
C PRO A 4 11.19 -9.64 -28.01
N GLU A 5 11.47 -9.26 -26.76
CA GLU A 5 10.46 -9.31 -25.69
C GLU A 5 9.23 -8.58 -26.22
N LYS A 6 8.09 -9.27 -26.16
CA LYS A 6 6.82 -8.73 -26.60
C LYS A 6 6.49 -7.62 -25.61
N ARG A 7 6.71 -6.37 -26.01
CA ARG A 7 6.45 -5.19 -25.18
C ARG A 7 4.97 -5.16 -24.77
N GLY A 8 4.70 -4.92 -23.49
CA GLY A 8 3.34 -4.89 -22.96
C GLY A 8 2.52 -3.70 -23.48
N VAL A 9 1.21 -3.78 -23.33
CA VAL A 9 0.24 -2.70 -23.53
C VAL A 9 0.64 -1.51 -22.66
N ILE A 10 0.90 -1.72 -21.37
CA ILE A 10 1.26 -0.64 -20.45
C ILE A 10 2.57 0.03 -20.87
N ASP A 11 3.59 -0.75 -21.22
CA ASP A 11 4.88 -0.21 -21.68
C ASP A 11 4.72 0.64 -22.95
N THR A 12 3.84 0.22 -23.85
CA THR A 12 3.53 0.97 -25.07
C THR A 12 2.86 2.31 -24.74
N TRP A 13 1.97 2.35 -23.75
CA TRP A 13 1.34 3.60 -23.30
C TRP A 13 2.30 4.51 -22.56
N LEU A 14 3.19 3.97 -21.72
CA LEU A 14 4.23 4.76 -21.07
C LEU A 14 5.18 5.41 -22.08
N ASP A 15 5.53 4.71 -23.16
CA ASP A 15 6.30 5.30 -24.26
C ASP A 15 5.52 6.41 -24.98
N LYS A 16 4.23 6.18 -25.27
CA LYS A 16 3.36 7.14 -25.94
C LYS A 16 3.18 8.42 -25.10
N HIS A 17 3.03 8.28 -23.78
CA HIS A 17 2.80 9.38 -22.83
C HIS A 17 4.05 9.73 -22.03
N HIS A 18 5.24 9.42 -22.55
CA HIS A 18 6.52 9.52 -21.84
C HIS A 18 6.74 10.90 -21.19
N SER A 19 6.37 11.99 -21.86
CA SER A 19 6.53 13.35 -21.32
C SER A 19 5.69 13.58 -20.07
N LEU A 20 4.45 13.10 -20.07
CA LEU A 20 3.54 13.21 -18.93
C LEU A 20 3.96 12.26 -17.80
N TYR A 21 4.36 11.03 -18.14
CA TYR A 21 4.90 10.07 -17.16
C TYR A 21 6.17 10.62 -16.48
N THR A 22 7.08 11.24 -17.24
CA THR A 22 8.27 11.90 -16.70
C THR A 22 7.89 13.04 -15.78
N ALA A 23 6.90 13.86 -16.14
CA ALA A 23 6.42 14.95 -15.29
C ALA A 23 5.82 14.45 -13.96
N ALA A 24 5.07 13.34 -14.00
CA ALA A 24 4.46 12.73 -12.82
C ALA A 24 5.51 12.10 -11.88
N THR A 25 6.59 11.53 -12.43
CA THR A 25 7.58 10.75 -11.66
C THR A 25 8.86 11.51 -11.30
N ARG A 26 9.18 12.59 -12.02
CA ARG A 26 10.39 13.41 -11.79
C ARG A 26 10.03 14.84 -11.42
N HIS A 27 9.07 14.98 -10.51
CA HIS A 27 8.61 16.30 -10.09
C HIS A 27 9.69 17.05 -9.30
N ASP A 28 9.75 18.38 -9.46
CA ASP A 28 10.69 19.27 -8.77
C ASP A 28 10.70 19.08 -7.24
N PHE A 29 9.56 18.74 -6.65
CA PHE A 29 9.45 18.44 -5.22
C PHE A 29 10.28 17.21 -4.83
N VAL A 30 10.13 16.11 -5.56
CA VAL A 30 10.88 14.87 -5.30
C VAL A 30 12.36 15.11 -5.57
N ILE A 31 12.71 15.81 -6.66
CA ILE A 31 14.08 16.21 -6.95
C ILE A 31 14.67 17.06 -5.81
N SER A 32 13.89 17.98 -5.24
CA SER A 32 14.34 18.79 -4.11
C SER A 32 14.59 17.98 -2.84
N ILE A 33 13.87 16.85 -2.65
CA ILE A 33 14.17 15.89 -1.58
C ILE A 33 15.51 15.21 -1.86
N LEU A 34 15.75 14.77 -3.10
CA LEU A 34 16.96 14.05 -3.51
C LEU A 34 18.24 14.88 -3.36
N ASP A 35 18.19 16.16 -3.73
CA ASP A 35 19.34 17.07 -3.68
C ASP A 35 19.47 17.83 -2.35
N GLY A 36 18.48 17.67 -1.46
CA GLY A 36 18.43 18.29 -0.14
C GLY A 36 18.08 19.77 -0.14
N SER A 37 17.55 20.29 -1.25
CA SER A 37 17.07 21.68 -1.37
C SER A 37 15.61 21.87 -0.97
N VAL A 38 14.88 20.79 -0.64
CA VAL A 38 13.47 20.83 -0.28
C VAL A 38 13.21 21.79 0.87
N ASP A 39 12.25 22.68 0.67
CA ASP A 39 11.76 23.55 1.72
C ASP A 39 10.83 22.77 2.67
N LEU A 40 11.05 22.95 3.98
CA LEU A 40 10.29 22.23 5.01
C LEU A 40 8.80 22.54 4.96
N SER A 41 8.39 23.74 4.52
CA SER A 41 6.96 24.05 4.38
C SER A 41 6.33 23.30 3.21
N SER A 42 7.08 23.07 2.13
CA SER A 42 6.67 22.21 1.02
C SER A 42 6.51 20.75 1.47
N PHE A 43 7.47 20.24 2.24
CA PHE A 43 7.39 18.89 2.81
C PHE A 43 6.18 18.73 3.74
N LYS A 44 5.93 19.68 4.64
CA LYS A 44 4.76 19.63 5.55
C LYS A 44 3.43 19.70 4.80
N THR A 45 3.36 20.50 3.74
CA THR A 45 2.18 20.60 2.88
C THR A 45 1.91 19.28 2.18
N TRP A 46 2.92 18.69 1.55
CA TRP A 46 2.84 17.35 0.96
C TRP A 46 2.40 16.32 2.01
N LEU A 47 3.06 16.26 3.17
CA LEU A 47 2.74 15.29 4.24
C LEU A 47 1.26 15.38 4.67
N GLY A 48 0.74 16.61 4.79
CA GLY A 48 -0.66 16.85 5.13
C GLY A 48 -1.63 16.40 4.04
N GLN A 49 -1.38 16.81 2.78
CA GLN A 49 -2.26 16.45 1.65
C GLN A 49 -2.21 14.95 1.37
N ASP A 50 -1.02 14.34 1.40
CA ASP A 50 -0.83 12.92 1.09
C ASP A 50 -1.46 12.02 2.15
N TYR A 51 -1.43 12.43 3.42
CA TYR A 51 -2.22 11.76 4.46
C TYR A 51 -3.73 11.74 4.15
N LEU A 52 -4.29 12.85 3.66
CA LEU A 52 -5.71 12.89 3.27
C LEU A 52 -6.00 12.00 2.05
N PHE A 53 -5.06 11.93 1.10
CA PHE A 53 -5.16 11.08 -0.08
C PHE A 53 -5.13 9.59 0.31
N VAL A 54 -4.13 9.15 1.08
CA VAL A 54 -3.98 7.75 1.51
C VAL A 54 -5.20 7.23 2.25
N ARG A 55 -5.87 8.09 3.03
CA ARG A 55 -7.12 7.71 3.72
C ARG A 55 -8.28 7.41 2.78
N GLU A 56 -8.31 8.02 1.60
CA GLU A 56 -9.30 7.74 0.54
C GLU A 56 -8.83 6.61 -0.39
N PHE A 57 -7.51 6.49 -0.56
CA PHE A 57 -6.91 5.40 -1.31
C PHE A 57 -7.21 4.04 -0.66
N ALA A 58 -7.23 3.94 0.67
CA ALA A 58 -7.55 2.68 1.36
C ALA A 58 -8.94 2.10 0.99
N PRO A 59 -10.05 2.86 1.03
CA PRO A 59 -11.34 2.42 0.49
C PRO A 59 -11.31 2.02 -0.99
N PHE A 60 -10.56 2.75 -1.83
CA PHE A 60 -10.36 2.38 -3.23
C PHE A 60 -9.68 1.01 -3.36
N VAL A 61 -8.56 0.77 -2.67
CA VAL A 61 -7.86 -0.53 -2.70
C VAL A 61 -8.73 -1.64 -2.10
N ALA A 62 -9.56 -1.34 -1.08
CA ALA A 62 -10.54 -2.29 -0.57
C ALA A 62 -11.60 -2.66 -1.62
N ASN A 63 -12.05 -1.71 -2.45
CA ASN A 63 -12.89 -2.01 -3.61
C ASN A 63 -12.15 -2.90 -4.61
N VAL A 64 -10.90 -2.57 -4.98
CA VAL A 64 -10.08 -3.42 -5.86
C VAL A 64 -9.96 -4.84 -5.31
N LEU A 65 -9.76 -5.01 -4.00
CA LEU A 65 -9.69 -6.32 -3.35
C LEU A 65 -10.99 -7.12 -3.50
N ILE A 66 -12.15 -6.48 -3.29
CA ILE A 66 -13.46 -7.11 -3.48
C ILE A 66 -13.63 -7.57 -4.93
N ARG A 67 -13.18 -6.75 -5.89
CA ARG A 67 -13.26 -7.05 -7.31
C ARG A 67 -12.29 -8.16 -7.73
N ALA A 68 -11.06 -8.15 -7.22
CA ALA A 68 -10.09 -9.22 -7.43
C ALA A 68 -10.66 -10.58 -7.03
N GLY A 69 -11.37 -10.67 -5.90
CA GLY A 69 -12.01 -11.91 -5.46
C GLY A 69 -13.24 -12.35 -6.25
N LYS A 70 -13.84 -11.48 -7.08
CA LYS A 70 -15.10 -11.76 -7.82
C LYS A 70 -14.92 -11.84 -9.33
N GLU A 71 -14.04 -11.02 -9.86
CA GLU A 71 -13.92 -10.72 -11.29
C GLU A 71 -12.59 -11.21 -11.87
N SER A 72 -11.59 -11.49 -11.02
CA SER A 72 -10.34 -12.07 -11.52
C SER A 72 -10.54 -13.52 -11.95
N GLY A 73 -9.90 -13.87 -13.07
CA GLY A 73 -9.71 -15.26 -13.50
C GLY A 73 -8.61 -15.99 -12.72
N GLU A 74 -7.82 -15.28 -11.90
CA GLU A 74 -6.68 -15.82 -11.14
C GLU A 74 -6.89 -15.62 -9.64
N THR A 75 -6.86 -16.70 -8.87
CA THR A 75 -7.12 -16.64 -7.42
C THR A 75 -6.08 -15.81 -6.66
N SER A 76 -4.83 -15.79 -7.16
CA SER A 76 -3.68 -15.14 -6.53
C SER A 76 -3.71 -13.61 -6.53
N ASP A 77 -4.57 -12.99 -7.35
CA ASP A 77 -4.67 -11.54 -7.43
C ASP A 77 -5.15 -10.92 -6.12
N MET A 78 -6.05 -11.64 -5.45
CA MET A 78 -6.59 -11.21 -4.16
C MET A 78 -5.47 -11.04 -3.13
N GLU A 79 -4.52 -11.96 -3.05
CA GLU A 79 -3.40 -11.88 -2.12
C GLU A 79 -2.47 -10.70 -2.42
N VAL A 80 -2.23 -10.39 -3.69
CA VAL A 80 -1.43 -9.22 -4.10
C VAL A 80 -2.11 -7.93 -3.65
N VAL A 81 -3.40 -7.76 -3.93
CA VAL A 81 -4.13 -6.55 -3.54
C VAL A 81 -4.27 -6.46 -2.01
N LEU A 82 -4.51 -7.59 -1.34
CA LEU A 82 -4.58 -7.66 0.13
C LEU A 82 -3.27 -7.23 0.79
N GLY A 83 -2.11 -7.62 0.22
CA GLY A 83 -0.79 -7.20 0.70
C GLY A 83 -0.60 -5.69 0.63
N GLY A 84 -1.08 -5.05 -0.44
CA GLY A 84 -1.10 -3.58 -0.56
C GLY A 84 -1.97 -2.93 0.51
N LEU A 85 -3.22 -3.37 0.63
CA LEU A 85 -4.16 -2.85 1.62
C LEU A 85 -3.64 -2.99 3.06
N ALA A 86 -3.00 -4.12 3.38
CA ALA A 86 -2.37 -4.32 4.68
C ALA A 86 -1.23 -3.31 4.92
N SER A 87 -0.42 -3.05 3.90
CA SER A 87 0.69 -2.08 3.97
C SER A 87 0.21 -0.65 4.20
N LEU A 88 -1.01 -0.31 3.77
CA LEU A 88 -1.63 1.00 4.03
C LEU A 88 -1.92 1.23 5.52
N ASN A 89 -2.10 0.19 6.34
CA ASN A 89 -2.21 0.38 7.79
C ASN A 89 -0.91 0.93 8.37
N ASP A 90 0.22 0.29 8.04
CA ASP A 90 1.56 0.69 8.47
C ASP A 90 1.91 2.08 7.91
N GLU A 91 1.35 2.43 6.75
CA GLU A 91 1.48 3.75 6.13
C GLU A 91 0.82 4.84 6.95
N ILE A 92 -0.45 4.62 7.31
CA ILE A 92 -1.22 5.56 8.12
C ILE A 92 -0.56 5.76 9.49
N GLU A 93 0.03 4.72 10.07
CA GLU A 93 0.81 4.82 11.30
C GLU A 93 2.09 5.64 11.11
N TRP A 94 2.82 5.42 10.02
CA TRP A 94 3.99 6.22 9.65
C TRP A 94 3.63 7.70 9.48
N PHE A 95 2.55 8.02 8.76
CA PHE A 95 2.09 9.40 8.61
C PHE A 95 1.77 10.04 9.96
N LYS A 96 1.10 9.35 10.89
CA LYS A 96 0.81 9.85 12.25
C LYS A 96 2.09 10.18 13.03
N SER A 97 3.11 9.32 12.90
CA SER A 97 4.43 9.55 13.51
C SER A 97 5.11 10.78 12.92
N GLU A 98 5.14 10.90 11.58
CA GLU A 98 5.73 12.06 10.91
C GLU A 98 4.96 13.35 11.20
N GLY A 99 3.62 13.31 11.24
CA GLY A 99 2.81 14.47 11.63
C GLY A 99 3.16 14.99 13.02
N SER A 100 3.36 14.07 13.98
CA SER A 100 3.81 14.43 15.34
C SER A 100 5.22 15.02 15.35
N LYS A 101 6.15 14.42 14.60
CA LYS A 101 7.54 14.88 14.47
C LYS A 101 7.65 16.27 13.84
N TRP A 102 6.84 16.54 12.81
CA TRP A 102 6.91 17.77 12.03
C TRP A 102 5.92 18.86 12.47
N GLY A 103 5.10 18.57 13.48
CA GLY A 103 4.08 19.49 13.98
C GLY A 103 2.96 19.75 12.97
N VAL A 104 2.59 18.73 12.19
CA VAL A 104 1.46 18.76 11.24
C VAL A 104 0.25 18.11 11.91
N ASP A 105 -0.76 18.90 12.24
CA ASP A 105 -2.03 18.40 12.75
C ASP A 105 -2.99 18.09 11.58
N PHE A 106 -3.08 16.80 11.24
CA PHE A 106 -3.93 16.32 10.14
C PHE A 106 -5.42 16.66 10.31
N SER A 107 -5.91 16.92 11.52
CA SER A 107 -7.31 17.31 11.73
C SER A 107 -7.60 18.74 11.24
N THR A 108 -6.56 19.55 11.05
CA THR A 108 -6.65 20.94 10.59
C THR A 108 -6.29 21.11 9.12
N VAL A 109 -5.75 20.08 8.47
CA VAL A 109 -5.36 20.13 7.05
C VAL A 109 -6.61 20.26 6.18
N VAL A 110 -6.63 21.30 5.35
CA VAL A 110 -7.70 21.51 4.36
C VAL A 110 -7.27 20.89 3.04
N ALA A 111 -8.07 19.96 2.52
CA ALA A 111 -7.82 19.36 1.21
C ALA A 111 -7.82 20.45 0.12
N GLN A 112 -6.73 20.51 -0.64
CA GLN A 112 -6.58 21.40 -1.77
C GLN A 112 -7.41 20.93 -2.98
N LYS A 113 -7.42 21.71 -4.05
CA LYS A 113 -8.25 21.43 -5.21
C LYS A 113 -7.79 20.14 -5.89
N ALA A 114 -6.50 20.00 -6.18
CA ALA A 114 -5.94 18.79 -6.78
C ALA A 114 -6.27 17.53 -5.94
N ASN A 115 -6.10 17.61 -4.61
CA ASN A 115 -6.45 16.51 -3.70
C ASN A 115 -7.93 16.12 -3.78
N LYS A 116 -8.84 17.10 -3.77
CA LYS A 116 -10.29 16.87 -3.88
C LYS A 116 -10.67 16.23 -5.21
N GLU A 117 -10.12 16.73 -6.32
CA GLU A 117 -10.43 16.17 -7.63
C GLU A 117 -9.88 14.75 -7.78
N TYR A 118 -8.67 14.48 -7.27
CA TYR A 118 -8.08 13.15 -7.31
C TYR A 118 -8.93 12.15 -6.50
N ARG A 119 -9.39 12.54 -5.31
CA ARG A 119 -10.27 11.71 -4.49
C ARG A 119 -11.60 11.41 -5.17
N ARG A 120 -12.23 12.40 -5.83
CA ARG A 120 -13.45 12.17 -6.63
C ARG A 120 -13.21 11.24 -7.81
N PHE A 121 -12.04 11.32 -8.43
CA PHE A 121 -11.65 10.39 -9.48
C PHE A 121 -11.57 8.95 -8.94
N LEU A 122 -10.95 8.73 -7.77
CA LEU A 122 -10.93 7.42 -7.11
C LEU A 122 -12.35 6.93 -6.77
N GLU A 123 -13.21 7.80 -6.23
CA GLU A 123 -14.61 7.47 -5.96
C GLU A 123 -15.35 7.02 -7.23
N GLY A 124 -15.10 7.69 -8.36
CA GLY A 124 -15.66 7.31 -9.67
C GLY A 124 -15.21 5.92 -10.13
N LEU A 125 -13.94 5.57 -9.92
CA LEU A 125 -13.38 4.27 -10.25
C LEU A 125 -13.93 3.12 -9.39
N MET A 126 -14.53 3.42 -8.23
CA MET A 126 -15.15 2.41 -7.37
C MET A 126 -16.54 1.96 -7.84
N SER A 127 -17.09 2.58 -8.88
CA SER A 127 -18.35 2.14 -9.50
C SER A 127 -18.22 0.73 -10.07
N SER A 128 -19.26 -0.09 -9.89
CA SER A 128 -19.33 -1.45 -10.48
C SER A 128 -19.43 -1.45 -12.00
N GLU A 129 -19.67 -0.30 -12.62
CA GLU A 129 -19.75 -0.15 -14.08
C GLU A 129 -18.37 -0.06 -14.73
N VAL A 130 -17.32 0.31 -13.99
CA VAL A 130 -15.95 0.40 -14.51
C VAL A 130 -15.37 -1.00 -14.64
N GLU A 131 -14.72 -1.36 -15.74
CA GLU A 131 -14.14 -2.69 -15.91
C GLU A 131 -12.94 -2.96 -14.98
N TYR A 132 -12.73 -4.23 -14.59
CA TYR A 132 -11.69 -4.60 -13.62
C TYR A 132 -10.28 -4.24 -14.12
N GLY A 133 -10.01 -4.45 -15.41
CA GLY A 133 -8.73 -4.08 -16.03
C GLY A 133 -8.44 -2.58 -15.99
N VAL A 134 -9.48 -1.74 -16.10
CA VAL A 134 -9.38 -0.28 -16.00
C VAL A 134 -9.02 0.13 -14.57
N VAL A 135 -9.70 -0.44 -13.56
CA VAL A 135 -9.40 -0.18 -12.15
C VAL A 135 -8.01 -0.68 -11.75
N MET A 136 -7.60 -1.85 -12.24
CA MET A 136 -6.25 -2.37 -12.02
C MET A 136 -5.18 -1.49 -12.68
N THR A 137 -5.48 -0.88 -13.83
CA THR A 137 -4.57 0.07 -14.48
C THR A 137 -4.39 1.32 -13.62
N ALA A 138 -5.47 1.88 -13.07
CA ALA A 138 -5.38 3.00 -12.13
C ALA A 138 -4.57 2.62 -10.89
N PHE A 139 -4.88 1.48 -10.27
CA PHE A 139 -4.21 1.02 -9.06
C PHE A 139 -2.70 0.86 -9.27
N TRP A 140 -2.31 0.16 -10.35
CA TRP A 140 -0.90 0.03 -10.72
C TRP A 140 -0.24 1.39 -10.95
N ALA A 141 -0.88 2.29 -11.70
CA ALA A 141 -0.28 3.56 -12.09
C ALA A 141 0.02 4.45 -10.87
N ILE A 142 -0.90 4.51 -9.89
CA ILE A 142 -0.73 5.26 -8.64
C ILE A 142 0.50 4.76 -7.87
N GLU A 143 0.59 3.45 -7.64
CA GLU A 143 1.70 2.82 -6.92
C GLU A 143 3.03 3.01 -7.67
N ALA A 144 3.02 2.82 -9.00
CA ALA A 144 4.20 2.92 -9.85
C ALA A 144 4.78 4.34 -9.89
N VAL A 145 3.94 5.39 -9.88
CA VAL A 145 4.42 6.77 -9.86
C VAL A 145 5.19 7.07 -8.59
N TYR A 146 4.69 6.62 -7.42
CA TYR A 146 5.42 6.76 -6.15
C TYR A 146 6.71 5.94 -6.17
N GLN A 147 6.66 4.71 -6.67
CA GLN A 147 7.84 3.85 -6.75
C GLN A 147 8.94 4.50 -7.59
N GLU A 148 8.61 4.99 -8.79
CA GLU A 148 9.57 5.62 -9.69
C GLU A 148 10.11 6.94 -9.13
N SER A 149 9.24 7.75 -8.51
CA SER A 149 9.63 9.00 -7.85
C SER A 149 10.69 8.79 -6.78
N PHE A 150 10.52 7.77 -5.93
CA PHE A 150 11.46 7.46 -4.87
C PHE A 150 12.51 6.42 -5.28
N ALA A 151 12.50 5.87 -6.50
CA ALA A 151 13.44 4.81 -6.91
C ALA A 151 14.90 5.23 -6.72
N HIS A 152 15.21 6.48 -7.05
CA HIS A 152 16.57 6.99 -7.02
C HIS A 152 17.00 7.48 -5.63
N CYS A 153 16.07 7.68 -4.68
CA CYS A 153 16.39 8.35 -3.41
C CYS A 153 17.34 7.60 -2.48
N LEU A 154 17.53 6.31 -2.72
CA LEU A 154 18.44 5.43 -1.99
C LEU A 154 19.78 5.21 -2.73
N GLU A 155 19.95 5.80 -3.91
CA GLU A 155 21.19 5.68 -4.66
C GLU A 155 22.37 6.42 -3.99
N ASN A 156 23.55 5.82 -4.10
CA ASN A 156 24.78 6.37 -3.54
C ASN A 156 25.13 7.71 -4.21
N GLY A 157 25.28 8.78 -3.41
CA GLY A 157 25.67 10.11 -3.88
C GLY A 157 24.57 11.17 -3.76
N ASN A 158 23.35 10.77 -3.41
CA ASN A 158 22.27 11.71 -3.14
C ASN A 158 22.46 12.45 -1.81
N LYS A 159 21.85 13.63 -1.72
CA LYS A 159 21.97 14.56 -0.59
C LYS A 159 20.69 14.62 0.23
N THR A 160 19.84 13.59 0.12
CA THR A 160 18.61 13.44 0.88
C THR A 160 18.86 13.74 2.36
N PRO A 161 18.19 14.75 2.95
CA PRO A 161 18.35 15.06 4.37
C PRO A 161 18.00 13.84 5.21
N GLY A 162 18.82 13.54 6.23
CA GLY A 162 18.65 12.33 7.06
C GLY A 162 17.23 12.20 7.65
N GLU A 163 16.61 13.33 7.97
CA GLU A 163 15.25 13.41 8.52
C GLU A 163 14.13 13.08 7.52
N LEU A 164 14.40 13.11 6.22
CA LEU A 164 13.46 12.80 5.13
C LEU A 164 13.68 11.41 4.52
N THR A 165 14.73 10.69 4.93
CA THR A 165 15.01 9.33 4.48
C THR A 165 13.89 8.33 4.80
N GLY A 166 12.99 8.65 5.73
CA GLY A 166 11.82 7.82 6.04
C GLY A 166 10.90 7.61 4.83
N ALA A 167 10.58 8.67 4.11
CA ALA A 167 9.79 8.61 2.86
C ALA A 167 10.53 7.78 1.79
N CYS A 168 11.82 8.07 1.63
CA CYS A 168 12.71 7.39 0.70
C CYS A 168 12.77 5.88 0.90
N ASN A 169 12.91 5.43 2.16
CA ASN A 169 12.94 4.01 2.47
C ASN A 169 11.58 3.34 2.25
N ARG A 170 10.47 4.07 2.33
CA ARG A 170 9.13 3.50 2.21
C ARG A 170 8.77 3.14 0.77
N TRP A 171 9.01 4.05 -0.17
CA TRP A 171 8.64 3.87 -1.58
C TRP A 171 9.83 3.60 -2.51
N GLY A 172 11.07 3.83 -2.06
CA GLY A 172 12.29 3.59 -2.85
C GLY A 172 12.90 2.19 -2.68
N ASN A 173 12.38 1.36 -1.76
CA ASN A 173 12.96 0.05 -1.48
C ASN A 173 12.58 -1.03 -2.53
N ASP A 174 13.42 -2.06 -2.64
CA ASP A 174 13.21 -3.16 -3.59
C ASP A 174 11.92 -3.97 -3.34
N GLY A 175 11.46 -4.06 -2.09
CA GLY A 175 10.20 -4.72 -1.77
C GLY A 175 9.00 -4.03 -2.40
N PHE A 176 8.94 -2.70 -2.31
CA PHE A 176 7.90 -1.91 -2.96
C PHE A 176 8.00 -1.93 -4.49
N ARG A 177 9.22 -1.96 -5.05
CA ARG A 177 9.44 -2.18 -6.49
C ARG A 177 8.89 -3.52 -6.98
N GLN A 178 9.16 -4.59 -6.24
CA GLN A 178 8.63 -5.92 -6.55
C GLN A 178 7.12 -5.97 -6.41
N TYR A 179 6.56 -5.28 -5.41
CA TYR A 179 5.12 -5.12 -5.24
C TYR A 179 4.47 -4.42 -6.44
N CYS A 180 4.97 -3.25 -6.84
CA CYS A 180 4.46 -2.54 -8.01
C CYS A 180 4.54 -3.39 -9.28
N SER A 181 5.59 -4.21 -9.41
CA SER A 181 5.76 -5.15 -10.52
C SER A 181 4.72 -6.27 -10.50
N SER A 182 4.35 -6.79 -9.32
CA SER A 182 3.30 -7.81 -9.22
C SER A 182 1.92 -7.23 -9.54
N VAL A 183 1.62 -6.01 -9.10
CA VAL A 183 0.39 -5.29 -9.48
C VAL A 183 0.35 -5.02 -10.98
N LYS A 184 1.48 -4.61 -11.59
CA LYS A 184 1.60 -4.41 -13.05
C LYS A 184 1.24 -5.67 -13.82
N ASN A 185 1.73 -6.83 -13.39
CA ASN A 185 1.47 -8.10 -14.06
C ASN A 185 -0.02 -8.46 -14.08
N ILE A 186 -0.77 -8.06 -13.04
CA ILE A 186 -2.23 -8.25 -13.00
C ILE A 186 -2.89 -7.31 -14.02
N ALA A 187 -2.57 -6.02 -13.97
CA ALA A 187 -3.12 -5.03 -14.90
C ALA A 187 -2.84 -5.41 -16.37
N GLU A 188 -1.59 -5.75 -16.69
CA GLU A 188 -1.16 -6.16 -18.03
C GLU A 188 -1.96 -7.37 -18.53
N ARG A 189 -2.11 -8.42 -17.70
CA ARG A 189 -2.90 -9.61 -18.06
C ARG A 189 -4.37 -9.28 -18.32
N CYS A 190 -4.96 -8.35 -17.55
CA CYS A 190 -6.31 -7.88 -17.81
C CYS A 190 -6.41 -7.19 -19.17
N LEU A 191 -5.43 -6.34 -19.51
CA LEU A 191 -5.41 -5.57 -20.76
C LEU A 191 -5.17 -6.45 -21.99
N GLU A 192 -4.35 -7.49 -21.89
CA GLU A 192 -4.13 -8.43 -23.00
C GLU A 192 -5.42 -9.14 -23.46
N ASN A 193 -6.40 -9.26 -22.58
CA ASN A 193 -7.69 -9.90 -22.84
C ASN A 193 -8.85 -8.90 -22.96
N ALA A 194 -8.58 -7.60 -22.86
CA ALA A 194 -9.59 -6.56 -22.84
C ALA A 194 -10.21 -6.28 -24.22
N SER A 195 -11.44 -5.77 -24.21
CA SER A 195 -12.06 -5.25 -25.43
C SER A 195 -11.35 -3.99 -25.92
N GLY A 196 -11.54 -3.63 -27.20
CA GLY A 196 -10.97 -2.38 -27.72
C GLY A 196 -11.48 -1.12 -27.00
N GLU A 197 -12.71 -1.14 -26.51
CA GLU A 197 -13.30 -0.05 -25.73
C GLU A 197 -12.65 0.03 -24.34
N ALA A 198 -12.50 -1.10 -23.66
CA ALA A 198 -11.83 -1.19 -22.36
C ALA A 198 -10.35 -0.78 -22.42
N LEU A 199 -9.66 -1.08 -23.52
CA LEU A 199 -8.29 -0.61 -23.75
C LEU A 199 -8.20 0.92 -23.86
N VAL A 200 -9.16 1.56 -24.55
CA VAL A 200 -9.22 3.03 -24.66
C VAL A 200 -9.52 3.64 -23.29
N GLU A 201 -10.48 3.08 -22.56
CA GLU A 201 -10.82 3.55 -21.21
C GLU A 201 -9.65 3.40 -20.23
N ALA A 202 -8.96 2.27 -20.24
CA ALA A 202 -7.80 2.03 -19.39
C ALA A 202 -6.63 2.98 -19.72
N GLU A 203 -6.39 3.25 -21.00
CA GLU A 203 -5.39 4.25 -21.42
C GLU A 203 -5.77 5.66 -20.94
N ASP A 204 -7.03 6.06 -21.11
CA ASP A 204 -7.53 7.35 -20.61
C ASP A 204 -7.39 7.46 -19.09
N VAL A 205 -7.64 6.38 -18.36
CA VAL A 205 -7.47 6.31 -16.90
C VAL A 205 -6.00 6.42 -16.50
N LEU A 206 -5.08 5.76 -17.22
CA LEU A 206 -3.65 5.94 -17.01
C LEU A 206 -3.25 7.41 -17.17
N VAL A 207 -3.68 8.05 -18.25
CA VAL A 207 -3.38 9.48 -18.50
C VAL A 207 -3.92 10.35 -17.36
N ARG A 208 -5.17 10.14 -16.93
CA ARG A 208 -5.78 10.90 -15.83
C ARG A 208 -5.04 10.72 -14.50
N VAL A 209 -4.57 9.50 -14.19
CA VAL A 209 -3.72 9.29 -13.01
C VAL A 209 -2.47 10.16 -13.10
N LEU A 210 -1.75 10.13 -14.22
CA LEU A 210 -0.54 10.94 -14.38
C LEU A 210 -0.80 12.44 -14.30
N GLU A 211 -1.92 12.93 -14.85
CA GLU A 211 -2.34 14.33 -14.71
C GLU A 211 -2.64 14.70 -13.26
N HIS A 212 -3.32 13.82 -12.52
CA HIS A 212 -3.60 14.02 -11.11
C HIS A 212 -2.33 14.05 -10.26
N GLU A 213 -1.36 13.16 -10.52
CA GLU A 213 -0.05 13.15 -9.85
C GLU A 213 0.72 14.47 -10.08
N VAL A 214 0.76 14.95 -11.33
CA VAL A 214 1.40 16.24 -11.64
C VAL A 214 0.72 17.39 -10.90
N ALA A 215 -0.62 17.45 -10.92
CA ALA A 215 -1.37 18.51 -10.26
C ALA A 215 -1.22 18.49 -8.74
N PHE A 216 -1.22 17.29 -8.13
CA PHE A 216 -1.11 17.09 -6.70
C PHE A 216 0.20 17.67 -6.14
N ILE A 217 1.32 17.36 -6.80
CA ILE A 217 2.64 17.79 -6.32
C ILE A 217 2.90 19.27 -6.67
N SER A 218 2.32 19.77 -7.76
CA SER A 218 2.41 21.19 -8.13
C SER A 218 1.75 22.10 -7.09
N GLU A 219 0.51 21.80 -6.68
CA GLU A 219 -0.22 22.60 -5.67
C GLU A 219 0.46 22.55 -4.29
N ALA A 220 1.07 21.43 -3.91
CA ALA A 220 1.81 21.31 -2.65
C ALA A 220 3.02 22.27 -2.58
N ARG A 221 3.64 22.60 -3.71
CA ARG A 221 4.76 23.55 -3.80
C ARG A 221 4.29 25.00 -3.85
N GLU A 222 3.26 25.31 -4.62
CA GLU A 222 2.76 26.69 -4.77
C GLU A 222 2.23 27.25 -3.46
N GLU A 223 1.52 26.45 -2.66
CA GLU A 223 1.03 26.87 -1.35
C GLU A 223 2.18 27.16 -0.38
N ALA A 224 3.22 26.33 -0.39
CA ALA A 224 4.42 26.54 0.42
C ALA A 224 5.15 27.85 0.07
N GLN A 225 5.17 28.23 -1.21
CA GLN A 225 5.74 29.49 -1.66
C GLN A 225 4.87 30.71 -1.30
N ASN A 226 3.55 30.51 -1.20
CA ASN A 226 2.58 31.58 -0.92
C ASN A 226 2.18 31.67 0.56
N ALA A 227 2.62 30.75 1.42
CA ALA A 227 2.34 30.77 2.84
C ALA A 227 2.93 32.05 3.48
N PRO A 228 2.15 32.83 4.26
CA PRO A 228 2.67 34.01 4.92
C PRO A 228 3.81 33.61 5.87
N VAL A 229 4.99 34.20 5.67
CA VAL A 229 6.12 34.06 6.58
C VAL A 229 5.68 34.60 7.94
N LEU A 230 5.23 33.70 8.81
CA LEU A 230 5.06 34.02 10.22
C LEU A 230 6.48 34.24 10.75
N LEU A 231 6.90 35.50 10.79
CA LEU A 231 8.10 35.94 11.49
C LEU A 231 7.91 35.59 12.98
N THR A 232 8.20 34.35 13.36
CA THR A 232 8.44 34.01 14.75
C THR A 232 9.73 34.72 15.14
N LYS A 233 9.58 35.81 15.90
CA LYS A 233 10.71 36.45 16.57
C LYS A 233 11.48 35.36 17.34
N PRO A 234 12.82 35.36 17.32
CA PRO A 234 13.58 34.43 18.14
C PRO A 234 13.19 34.66 19.60
N GLU A 235 12.62 33.64 20.22
CA GLU A 235 12.35 33.63 21.65
C GLU A 235 13.69 33.81 22.36
N ALA A 236 13.83 34.90 23.11
CA ALA A 236 15.05 35.20 23.84
C ALA A 236 15.38 34.00 24.74
N ALA A 237 16.58 33.44 24.56
CA ALA A 237 17.12 32.38 25.39
C ALA A 237 16.92 32.75 26.87
N LYS A 238 16.09 31.98 27.58
CA LYS A 238 15.97 32.10 29.02
C LYS A 238 17.29 31.64 29.64
N ASP A 239 17.84 32.53 30.45
CA ASP A 239 19.07 32.40 31.23
C ASP A 239 19.13 31.03 31.96
N PRO A 240 20.20 30.21 31.75
CA PRO A 240 20.32 28.87 32.35
C PRO A 240 20.47 28.86 33.88
N ALA A 241 20.40 30.01 34.56
CA ALA A 241 20.53 30.12 36.01
C ALA A 241 19.23 29.93 36.83
N GLN A 242 18.06 29.69 36.22
CA GLN A 242 16.77 29.59 36.97
C GLN A 242 16.24 28.18 37.24
N LEU A 243 16.95 27.10 36.87
CA LEU A 243 16.54 25.73 37.18
C LEU A 243 17.44 25.06 38.23
N ALA A 244 17.46 25.61 39.44
CA ALA A 244 18.02 24.92 40.60
C ALA A 244 17.15 25.15 41.84
N LYS A 245 16.18 24.26 42.07
CA LYS A 245 15.64 24.00 43.41
C LYS A 245 15.93 22.54 43.76
N PRO A 246 16.54 22.25 44.92
CA PRO A 246 16.93 20.90 45.28
C PRO A 246 15.70 20.11 45.73
N ILE A 247 15.47 18.95 45.10
CA ILE A 247 14.49 17.97 45.59
C ILE A 247 15.15 17.23 46.75
N GLN A 248 14.63 17.43 47.95
CA GLN A 248 14.98 16.64 49.13
C GLN A 248 14.47 15.21 48.95
N ALA A 249 15.38 14.25 49.05
CA ALA A 249 15.07 12.83 49.11
C ALA A 249 14.38 12.50 50.44
N GLN A 250 13.13 12.06 50.38
CA GLN A 250 12.51 11.33 51.48
C GLN A 250 12.68 9.82 51.24
N VAL A 251 13.48 9.22 52.11
CA VAL A 251 13.62 7.78 52.29
C VAL A 251 12.49 7.31 53.20
N VAL A 252 11.64 6.39 52.71
CA VAL A 252 10.66 5.64 53.52
C VAL A 252 10.63 4.18 53.00
N PRO A 253 10.53 3.16 53.89
CA PRO A 253 11.19 1.87 53.70
C PRO A 253 10.34 0.81 52.99
N ALA A 254 11.05 -0.20 52.48
CA ALA A 254 10.48 -1.39 51.87
C ALA A 254 9.61 -2.19 52.85
N GLN A 255 8.36 -2.43 52.48
CA GLN A 255 7.55 -3.51 53.02
C GLN A 255 7.34 -4.58 51.94
N GLN A 256 7.68 -5.79 52.32
CA GLN A 256 7.53 -7.01 51.55
C GLN A 256 6.05 -7.40 51.45
N THR A 257 5.57 -7.61 50.24
CA THR A 257 4.47 -8.55 49.98
C THR A 257 4.90 -9.52 48.91
N LEU A 258 5.28 -10.72 49.36
CA LEU A 258 5.42 -11.92 48.55
C LEU A 258 4.06 -12.28 47.96
N SER A 259 4.00 -12.44 46.64
CA SER A 259 3.04 -13.33 46.00
C SER A 259 3.77 -14.04 44.86
N THR A 260 4.31 -15.19 45.21
CA THR A 260 4.73 -16.26 44.29
C THR A 260 3.55 -16.63 43.39
N VAL A 261 3.67 -16.42 42.08
CA VAL A 261 2.90 -17.18 41.09
C VAL A 261 3.80 -18.29 40.56
N THR A 262 3.53 -19.47 41.08
CA THR A 262 4.18 -20.73 40.75
C THR A 262 3.83 -21.14 39.33
N LEU A 263 4.85 -21.37 38.50
CA LEU A 263 4.78 -22.13 37.26
C LEU A 263 4.43 -23.59 37.58
N THR A 264 3.15 -23.95 37.54
CA THR A 264 2.72 -25.35 37.41
C THR A 264 2.26 -25.62 35.99
N LYS A 265 3.13 -26.32 35.27
CA LYS A 265 2.88 -26.96 33.98
C LYS A 265 1.65 -27.86 34.06
N ASP A 266 0.56 -27.44 33.45
CA ASP A 266 -0.62 -28.29 33.31
C ASP A 266 -0.49 -29.20 32.08
N LYS A 267 0.35 -30.24 32.23
CA LYS A 267 0.59 -31.30 31.22
C LYS A 267 -0.63 -32.21 30.96
N LYS A 268 -1.82 -31.90 31.50
CA LYS A 268 -3.05 -32.67 31.27
C LYS A 268 -3.96 -32.11 30.18
N ARG A 269 -3.96 -30.80 29.93
CA ARG A 269 -4.89 -30.19 28.96
C ARG A 269 -4.48 -30.41 27.48
N VAL A 270 -3.17 -30.47 27.21
CA VAL A 270 -2.62 -30.77 25.87
C VAL A 270 -2.79 -32.24 25.46
N LYS A 271 -3.06 -33.14 26.43
CA LYS A 271 -3.24 -34.58 26.17
C LYS A 271 -4.70 -34.97 25.88
N GLU A 272 -5.66 -34.10 26.21
CA GLU A 272 -7.10 -34.35 26.05
C GLU A 272 -7.64 -33.73 24.74
N GLU A 273 -7.04 -32.63 24.29
CA GLU A 273 -7.35 -32.00 23.00
C GLU A 273 -6.81 -32.84 21.81
N ASN A 274 -5.59 -33.37 21.93
CA ASN A 274 -5.01 -34.34 20.99
C ASN A 274 -5.74 -35.71 20.95
N ARG A 275 -6.59 -36.00 21.94
CA ARG A 275 -7.39 -37.23 21.99
C ARG A 275 -8.74 -37.08 21.28
N ARG A 276 -9.25 -35.84 21.15
CA ARG A 276 -10.46 -35.54 20.36
C ARG A 276 -10.18 -35.51 18.85
N GLU A 277 -9.02 -35.02 18.42
CA GLU A 277 -8.62 -35.07 17.00
C GLU A 277 -8.33 -36.49 16.50
N LYS A 278 -7.75 -37.37 17.33
CA LYS A 278 -7.55 -38.79 16.94
C LYS A 278 -8.82 -39.64 16.98
N GLN A 279 -9.89 -39.18 17.61
CA GLN A 279 -11.17 -39.92 17.65
C GLN A 279 -12.13 -39.54 16.51
N SER A 280 -11.95 -38.36 15.88
CA SER A 280 -12.68 -37.99 14.66
C SER A 280 -12.12 -38.66 13.40
N VAL A 281 -10.80 -38.91 13.35
CA VAL A 281 -10.13 -39.56 12.20
C VAL A 281 -10.29 -41.09 12.17
N MET A 282 -10.85 -41.72 13.22
CA MET A 282 -11.09 -43.17 13.27
C MET A 282 -12.58 -43.58 13.16
N SER A 283 -13.47 -42.67 12.78
CA SER A 283 -14.92 -42.97 12.62
C SER A 283 -15.43 -42.88 11.17
N CYS A 284 -14.55 -43.03 10.17
CA CYS A 284 -14.98 -43.10 8.75
C CYS A 284 -14.57 -44.43 8.07
N THR A 285 -14.32 -45.48 8.84
CA THR A 285 -13.99 -46.80 8.30
C THR A 285 -14.76 -47.88 9.05
N THR A 286 -16.00 -48.11 8.59
CA THR A 286 -16.88 -49.31 8.70
C THR A 286 -18.29 -48.94 9.11
N LEU A 287 -19.17 -48.72 8.13
CA LEU A 287 -20.56 -49.16 8.21
C LEU A 287 -20.98 -49.69 6.84
N ARG A 288 -21.63 -50.85 6.90
CA ARG A 288 -21.96 -51.79 5.82
C ARG A 288 -23.01 -51.26 4.86
N CYS A 289 -22.96 -51.79 3.63
CA CYS A 289 -24.01 -51.78 2.62
C CYS A 289 -25.40 -52.19 3.15
N GLY A 290 -26.42 -51.56 2.56
CA GLY A 290 -27.82 -51.99 2.44
C GLY A 290 -28.52 -51.15 1.35
N PRO A 291 -29.51 -51.66 0.62
CA PRO A 291 -29.39 -51.80 -0.83
C PRO A 291 -30.44 -51.01 -1.62
N GLU A 292 -30.07 -49.98 -2.37
CA GLU A 292 -30.78 -49.51 -3.57
C GLU A 292 -29.79 -48.77 -4.48
N LEU A 293 -30.05 -48.75 -5.80
CA LEU A 293 -29.18 -48.30 -6.90
C LEU A 293 -28.24 -49.37 -7.47
N ARG A 294 -28.83 -50.52 -7.79
CA ARG A 294 -28.46 -51.25 -9.02
C ARG A 294 -29.10 -50.56 -10.21
N ASN A 295 -28.40 -50.60 -11.34
CA ASN A 295 -28.80 -50.22 -12.71
C ASN A 295 -28.52 -48.76 -13.09
N SER A 296 -27.31 -48.51 -13.59
CA SER A 296 -27.11 -48.05 -14.98
C SER A 296 -25.62 -47.89 -15.28
N PHE A 297 -24.91 -48.99 -15.56
CA PHE A 297 -23.75 -48.99 -16.46
C PHE A 297 -23.52 -50.42 -16.94
N ALA A 298 -24.16 -50.76 -18.05
CA ALA A 298 -23.82 -51.91 -18.88
C ALA A 298 -24.31 -51.62 -20.30
N ALA A 299 -23.42 -51.11 -21.16
CA ALA A 299 -23.44 -51.37 -22.59
C ALA A 299 -22.13 -50.90 -23.23
N LEU A 300 -21.34 -51.89 -23.66
CA LEU A 300 -20.40 -51.89 -24.79
C LEU A 300 -19.10 -51.09 -24.59
N GLY A 301 -17.89 -51.63 -24.71
CA GLY A 301 -17.39 -52.91 -25.23
C GLY A 301 -15.90 -52.65 -25.52
N SER A 302 -14.97 -53.33 -24.85
CA SER A 302 -14.27 -54.52 -25.36
C SER A 302 -13.01 -54.22 -26.20
N ILE A 303 -11.87 -54.65 -25.64
CA ILE A 303 -10.68 -55.27 -26.28
C ILE A 303 -9.57 -54.34 -26.84
N GLY A 304 -8.35 -54.62 -26.37
CA GLY A 304 -7.09 -54.26 -27.02
C GLY A 304 -5.86 -54.46 -26.13
N GLU A 305 -5.30 -55.67 -26.14
CA GLU A 305 -4.16 -56.16 -25.33
C GLU A 305 -2.78 -55.56 -25.66
N CYS A 306 -1.92 -55.60 -24.64
CA CYS A 306 -0.47 -55.89 -24.60
C CYS A 306 0.38 -55.76 -25.89
N ARG A 307 1.36 -54.84 -25.85
CA ARG A 307 2.80 -55.16 -25.73
C ARG A 307 3.59 -53.94 -25.28
#